data_AF-A0A226M9N5-F1
#
_entry.id   AF-A0A226M9N5-F1
#
_cell.length_a   1.000
_cell.length_b   1.000
_cell.length_c   1.000
_cell.angle_alpha   90.00
_cell.angle_beta   90.00
_cell.angle_gamma   90.00
#
_symmetry.space_group_name_H-M   'P 1'
#
loop_
_entity.id
_entity.type
_entity.pdbx_description
1 polymer ?
#
loop_
_entity_poly.entity_id
_entity_poly.type
_entity_poly.pdbx_seq_one_letter_code
_entity_poly.pdbx_strand_id
1 'polypeptide(L)'
;MVPSALRRRLWERSPPPPAPPPASAPPRPPFAFAPRRLRLGPHHPLLEDGDVQRHLYLREALTGRAEEVERPRVSEFCCHISGCSQVFDTLEGYEHHYNTLHRNVCSFCRRSFPSGHLLDIHISEWHDSLFQIMAEKQNMYKCLVEGCAEKFKSSQDRKDHLATVHLYPSDFRFDRPKKAKR
;
A
#
# COMPACT_ATOMS: atom_id res chain seq x y z
N MET A 1 -45.57 49.99 -18.92
CA MET A 1 -46.76 50.20 -18.06
C MET A 1 -47.73 49.07 -18.35
N VAL A 2 -47.93 48.13 -17.43
CA VAL A 2 -48.92 47.06 -17.57
C VAL A 2 -49.99 47.27 -16.49
N PRO A 3 -51.28 47.45 -16.84
CA PRO A 3 -52.33 47.66 -15.86
C PRO A 3 -52.81 46.34 -15.25
N SER A 4 -52.93 46.36 -13.92
CA SER A 4 -53.74 45.43 -13.13
C SER A 4 -55.21 45.50 -13.54
N ALA A 5 -55.81 44.34 -13.78
CA ALA A 5 -56.92 43.82 -12.96
C ALA A 5 -57.86 42.96 -13.81
N LEU A 6 -57.88 41.65 -13.55
CA LEU A 6 -59.13 40.91 -13.62
C LEU A 6 -59.17 39.82 -12.55
N ARG A 7 -59.98 40.12 -11.52
CA ARG A 7 -60.79 39.18 -10.73
C ARG A 7 -60.09 38.28 -9.70
N ARG A 8 -60.24 38.70 -8.44
CA ARG A 8 -60.83 37.94 -7.32
C ARG A 8 -60.75 36.41 -7.46
N ARG A 9 -59.93 35.76 -6.62
CA ARG A 9 -60.30 34.66 -5.71
C ARG A 9 -59.25 34.54 -4.59
N LEU A 10 -59.34 35.42 -3.60
CA LEU A 10 -58.89 35.11 -2.24
C LEU A 10 -60.08 34.40 -1.55
N TRP A 11 -59.77 33.41 -0.72
CA TRP A 11 -60.67 32.38 -0.12
C TRP A 11 -60.85 31.18 -1.08
N GLU A 12 -60.22 30.03 -0.88
CA GLU A 12 -60.12 29.19 0.33
C GLU A 12 -58.74 28.53 0.44
N ARG A 13 -58.05 28.70 1.57
CA ARG A 13 -56.97 27.78 1.97
C ARG A 13 -57.63 26.66 2.76
N SER A 14 -57.71 25.46 2.19
CA SER A 14 -58.11 24.27 2.95
C SER A 14 -57.16 24.09 4.15
N PRO A 15 -57.67 23.75 5.35
CA PRO A 15 -56.80 23.49 6.49
C PRO A 15 -55.91 22.28 6.23
N PRO A 16 -54.67 22.26 6.77
CA PRO A 16 -53.79 21.12 6.62
C PRO A 16 -54.37 19.88 7.33
N PRO A 17 -54.14 18.67 6.80
CA PRO A 17 -54.63 17.44 7.41
C PRO A 17 -54.00 17.22 8.80
N PRO A 18 -54.72 16.54 9.73
CA PRO A 18 -54.19 16.25 11.06
C PRO A 18 -52.95 15.35 10.97
N ALA A 19 -51.98 15.59 11.85
CA ALA A 19 -50.77 14.78 11.95
C ALA A 19 -51.10 13.31 12.26
N PRO A 20 -50.40 12.35 11.65
CA PRO A 20 -50.60 10.93 11.94
C PRO A 20 -50.28 10.60 13.40
N PRO A 21 -50.95 9.62 14.01
CA PRO A 21 -50.66 9.20 15.38
C PRO A 21 -49.20 8.72 15.50
N PRO A 22 -48.57 8.86 16.67
CA PRO A 22 -47.19 8.44 16.86
C PRO A 22 -47.08 6.94 16.56
N ALA A 23 -46.20 6.58 15.63
CA ALA A 23 -45.88 5.19 15.35
C ALA A 23 -45.48 4.50 16.66
N SER A 24 -46.14 3.39 16.98
CA SER A 24 -45.78 2.55 18.12
C SER A 24 -44.29 2.20 18.02
N ALA A 25 -43.54 2.47 19.08
CA ALA A 25 -42.10 2.22 19.12
C ALA A 25 -41.81 0.76 18.71
N PRO A 26 -40.76 0.52 17.89
CA PRO A 26 -40.41 -0.82 17.45
C PRO A 26 -40.16 -1.74 18.66
N PRO A 27 -40.51 -3.03 18.58
CA PRO A 27 -40.28 -3.97 19.66
C PRO A 27 -38.79 -3.98 19.99
N ARG A 28 -38.47 -3.90 21.29
CA ARG A 28 -37.10 -3.91 21.77
C ARG A 28 -36.40 -5.20 21.31
N PRO A 29 -35.16 -5.14 20.82
CA PRO A 29 -34.42 -6.34 20.46
C PRO A 29 -34.26 -7.25 21.69
N PRO A 30 -34.29 -8.58 21.53
CA PRO A 30 -34.26 -9.54 22.63
C PRO A 30 -32.96 -9.51 23.44
N PHE A 31 -31.91 -8.86 22.91
CA PHE A 31 -30.67 -8.58 23.62
C PHE A 31 -30.31 -7.09 23.46
N ALA A 32 -29.93 -6.47 24.58
CA ALA A 32 -29.36 -5.14 24.61
C ALA A 32 -27.88 -5.27 24.99
N PHE A 33 -26.98 -4.92 24.08
CA PHE A 33 -25.56 -4.85 24.39
C PHE A 33 -25.24 -3.50 25.02
N ALA A 34 -24.72 -3.52 26.25
CA ALA A 34 -24.22 -2.34 26.93
C ALA A 34 -22.74 -2.56 27.28
N PRO A 35 -21.79 -1.85 26.62
CA PRO A 35 -20.38 -2.02 26.90
C PRO A 35 -20.06 -1.56 28.32
N ARG A 36 -19.41 -2.43 29.11
CA ARG A 36 -18.95 -2.12 30.47
C ARG A 36 -17.45 -2.38 30.56
N ARG A 37 -16.71 -1.46 31.19
CA ARG A 37 -15.30 -1.68 31.51
C ARG A 37 -15.23 -2.50 32.79
N LEU A 38 -14.70 -3.71 32.69
CA LEU A 38 -14.46 -4.58 33.83
C LEU A 38 -12.95 -4.61 34.13
N ARG A 39 -12.60 -4.49 35.41
CA ARG A 39 -11.23 -4.75 35.87
C ARG A 39 -11.20 -6.18 36.40
N LEU A 40 -10.62 -7.09 35.62
CA LEU A 40 -10.49 -8.50 35.96
C LEU A 40 -9.09 -8.76 36.50
N GLY A 41 -9.00 -9.64 37.50
CA GLY A 41 -7.71 -10.11 38.02
C GLY A 41 -7.03 -11.10 37.07
N PRO A 42 -5.72 -11.37 37.23
CA PRO A 42 -4.96 -12.23 36.33
C PRO A 42 -5.42 -13.70 36.24
N HIS A 43 -6.15 -14.21 37.24
CA HIS A 43 -6.69 -15.58 37.26
C HIS A 43 -8.22 -15.59 37.22
N HIS A 44 -8.82 -14.59 36.56
CA HIS A 44 -10.28 -14.51 36.49
C HIS A 44 -10.83 -15.59 35.53
N PRO A 45 -11.91 -16.33 35.87
CA PRO A 45 -12.41 -17.44 35.04
C PRO A 45 -12.70 -17.08 33.58
N LEU A 46 -13.17 -15.86 33.31
CA LEU A 46 -13.38 -15.36 31.93
C LEU A 46 -12.10 -15.28 31.07
N LEU A 47 -10.91 -15.38 31.68
CA LEU A 47 -9.62 -15.35 31.00
C LEU A 47 -9.03 -16.75 30.81
N GLU A 48 -9.58 -17.79 31.43
CA GLU A 48 -9.03 -19.16 31.43
C GLU A 48 -8.85 -19.71 30.01
N ASP A 49 -9.89 -19.60 29.17
CA ASP A 49 -9.82 -20.06 27.78
C ASP A 49 -8.73 -19.33 26.97
N GLY A 50 -8.57 -18.03 27.23
CA GLY A 50 -7.53 -17.20 26.59
C GLY A 50 -6.12 -17.55 27.07
N ASP A 51 -5.96 -17.85 28.35
CA ASP A 51 -4.70 -18.29 28.95
C ASP A 51 -4.30 -19.68 28.45
N VAL A 52 -5.25 -20.61 28.32
CA VAL A 52 -5.04 -21.93 27.70
C VAL A 52 -4.62 -21.76 26.25
N GLN A 53 -5.32 -20.94 25.48
CA GLN A 53 -5.00 -20.70 24.07
C GLN A 53 -3.61 -20.08 23.90
N ARG A 54 -3.27 -19.07 24.72
CA ARG A 54 -1.94 -18.47 24.74
C ARG A 54 -0.87 -19.49 25.14
N HIS A 55 -1.14 -20.34 26.13
CA HIS A 55 -0.23 -21.38 26.58
C HIS A 55 0.04 -22.41 25.47
N LEU A 56 -1.00 -22.87 24.78
CA LEU A 56 -0.88 -23.77 23.62
C LEU A 56 -0.08 -23.11 22.49
N TYR A 57 -0.39 -21.87 22.14
CA TYR A 57 0.36 -21.11 21.13
C TYR A 57 1.83 -20.93 21.49
N LEU A 58 2.13 -20.54 22.73
CA LEU A 58 3.52 -20.39 23.20
C LEU A 58 4.23 -21.74 23.26
N ARG A 59 3.53 -22.81 23.66
CA ARG A 59 4.06 -24.17 23.59
C ARG A 59 4.39 -24.49 22.14
N GLU A 60 3.49 -24.33 21.19
CA GLU A 60 3.76 -24.55 19.76
C GLU A 60 4.90 -23.69 19.22
N ALA A 61 5.02 -22.44 19.64
CA ALA A 61 6.11 -21.56 19.24
C ALA A 61 7.48 -21.94 19.85
N LEU A 62 7.50 -22.55 21.04
CA LEU A 62 8.71 -22.94 21.76
C LEU A 62 9.12 -24.41 21.51
N THR A 63 8.14 -25.32 21.45
CA THR A 63 8.29 -26.75 21.11
C THR A 63 8.22 -27.00 19.62
N GLY A 64 7.81 -25.99 18.85
CA GLY A 64 8.26 -25.81 17.49
C GLY A 64 9.78 -25.65 17.51
N ARG A 65 10.49 -26.77 17.72
CA ARG A 65 11.55 -27.10 16.77
C ARG A 65 10.91 -26.75 15.44
N ALA A 66 11.49 -25.80 14.73
CA ALA A 66 11.50 -25.98 13.31
C ALA A 66 11.97 -27.43 13.15
N GLU A 67 11.03 -28.36 12.97
CA GLU A 67 11.10 -29.19 11.80
C GLU A 67 11.34 -28.16 10.69
N GLU A 68 12.61 -27.76 10.52
CA GLU A 68 13.13 -27.49 9.21
C GLU A 68 12.68 -28.75 8.50
N VAL A 69 11.52 -28.64 7.83
CA VAL A 69 11.23 -29.47 6.69
C VAL A 69 12.52 -29.34 5.92
N GLU A 70 13.39 -30.34 6.04
CA GLU A 70 14.65 -30.38 5.33
C GLU A 70 14.19 -30.51 3.89
N ARG A 71 13.98 -29.33 3.29
CA ARG A 71 13.41 -29.20 1.97
C ARG A 71 14.36 -29.97 1.08
N PRO A 72 13.85 -30.86 0.20
CA PRO A 72 14.69 -31.73 -0.59
C PRO A 72 15.78 -30.90 -1.29
N ARG A 73 17.01 -31.01 -0.79
CA ARG A 73 18.14 -30.32 -1.39
C ARG A 73 18.42 -30.98 -2.73
N VAL A 74 18.50 -30.17 -3.77
CA VAL A 74 18.87 -30.64 -5.10
C VAL A 74 20.39 -30.57 -5.20
N SER A 75 21.00 -31.36 -6.08
CA SER A 75 22.42 -31.20 -6.42
C SER A 75 22.71 -29.73 -6.73
N GLU A 76 23.83 -29.21 -6.20
CA GLU A 76 24.21 -27.82 -6.38
C GLU A 76 24.18 -27.40 -7.85
N PHE A 77 23.57 -26.24 -8.12
CA PHE A 77 23.44 -25.70 -9.46
C PHE A 77 23.76 -24.20 -9.48
N CYS A 78 24.27 -23.73 -10.61
CA CYS A 78 24.66 -22.33 -10.77
C CYS A 78 23.54 -21.49 -11.39
N CYS A 79 23.58 -20.18 -11.10
CA CYS A 79 22.77 -19.22 -11.84
C CYS A 79 23.19 -19.21 -13.32
N HIS A 80 22.23 -19.41 -14.22
CA HIS A 80 22.49 -19.49 -15.66
C HIS A 80 22.77 -18.13 -16.33
N ILE A 81 22.64 -17.04 -15.60
CA ILE A 81 22.79 -15.70 -16.16
C ILE A 81 24.26 -15.39 -16.42
N SER A 82 24.56 -14.98 -17.65
CA SER A 82 25.92 -14.64 -18.07
C SER A 82 26.56 -13.60 -17.14
N GLY A 83 27.67 -13.96 -16.52
CA GLY A 83 28.39 -13.11 -15.56
C GLY A 83 27.92 -13.21 -14.11
N CYS A 84 26.94 -14.07 -13.80
CA CYS A 84 26.61 -14.47 -12.42
C CYS A 84 27.31 -15.79 -12.09
N SER A 85 27.92 -15.88 -10.91
CA SER A 85 28.62 -17.08 -10.42
C SER A 85 28.02 -17.60 -9.11
N GLN A 86 26.78 -17.24 -8.80
CA GLN A 86 26.10 -17.72 -7.59
C GLN A 86 25.68 -19.18 -7.76
N VAL A 87 25.82 -19.95 -6.69
CA VAL A 87 25.50 -21.39 -6.62
C VAL A 87 24.43 -21.57 -5.55
N PHE A 88 23.48 -22.46 -5.82
CA PHE A 88 22.34 -22.74 -4.95
C PHE A 88 22.17 -24.25 -4.79
N ASP A 89 21.74 -24.66 -3.60
CA ASP A 89 21.33 -26.01 -3.24
C ASP A 89 19.80 -26.14 -3.11
N THR A 90 19.09 -25.02 -3.24
CA THR A 90 17.64 -24.89 -3.11
C THR A 90 17.06 -24.03 -4.22
N LEU A 91 15.90 -24.43 -4.75
CA LEU A 91 15.19 -23.66 -5.78
C LEU A 91 14.75 -22.28 -5.28
N GLU A 92 14.25 -22.19 -4.05
CA GLU A 92 13.79 -20.92 -3.47
C GLU A 92 14.93 -19.90 -3.33
N GLY A 93 16.13 -20.35 -2.97
CA GLY A 93 17.31 -19.49 -2.92
C GLY A 93 17.63 -18.89 -4.29
N TYR A 94 17.55 -19.71 -5.35
CA TYR A 94 17.73 -19.25 -6.73
C TYR A 94 16.62 -18.29 -7.16
N GLU A 95 15.35 -18.58 -6.88
CA GLU A 95 14.22 -17.69 -7.23
C GLU A 95 14.34 -16.33 -6.54
N HIS A 96 14.70 -16.31 -5.25
CA HIS A 96 14.92 -15.08 -4.51
C HIS A 96 16.10 -14.28 -5.09
N HIS A 97 17.21 -14.95 -5.39
CA HIS A 97 18.36 -14.34 -6.04
C HIS A 97 17.99 -13.73 -7.41
N TYR A 98 17.28 -14.50 -8.24
CA TYR A 98 16.85 -14.05 -9.56
C TYR A 98 15.93 -12.84 -9.45
N ASN A 99 14.96 -12.86 -8.54
CA ASN A 99 14.01 -11.78 -8.34
C ASN A 99 14.67 -10.48 -7.86
N THR A 100 15.71 -10.58 -7.03
CA THR A 100 16.39 -9.42 -6.46
C THR A 100 17.48 -8.83 -7.36
N LEU A 101 18.22 -9.68 -8.09
CA LEU A 101 19.40 -9.25 -8.84
C LEU A 101 19.22 -9.23 -10.36
N HIS A 102 18.28 -10.01 -10.88
CA HIS A 102 18.23 -10.30 -12.31
C HIS A 102 16.91 -9.97 -12.98
N ARG A 103 15.82 -9.92 -12.22
CA ARG A 103 14.47 -9.71 -12.78
C ARG A 103 14.30 -8.34 -13.44
N ASN A 104 14.73 -7.26 -12.79
CA ASN A 104 14.59 -5.90 -13.33
C ASN A 104 15.97 -5.28 -13.56
N VAL A 105 16.70 -5.76 -14.57
CA VAL A 105 18.04 -5.27 -14.91
C VAL A 105 18.00 -4.39 -16.16
N CYS A 106 18.63 -3.21 -16.08
CA CYS A 106 18.79 -2.34 -17.24
C CYS A 106 19.69 -2.98 -18.30
N SER A 107 19.21 -3.04 -19.54
CA SER A 107 19.97 -3.58 -20.68
C SER A 107 21.22 -2.74 -21.02
N PHE A 108 21.18 -1.43 -20.78
CA PHE A 108 22.25 -0.50 -21.13
C PHE A 108 23.37 -0.45 -20.09
N CYS A 109 23.02 -0.31 -18.81
CA CYS A 109 24.01 -0.12 -17.73
C CYS A 109 24.12 -1.29 -16.75
N ARG A 110 23.34 -2.37 -16.94
CA ARG A 110 23.33 -3.59 -16.13
C ARG A 110 23.03 -3.39 -14.64
N ARG A 111 22.43 -2.25 -14.24
CA ARG A 111 21.96 -2.02 -12.87
C ARG A 111 20.67 -2.79 -12.61
N SER A 112 20.57 -3.43 -11.44
CA SER A 112 19.34 -4.08 -10.97
C SER A 112 18.47 -3.10 -10.17
N PHE A 113 17.16 -3.27 -10.30
CA PHE A 113 16.15 -2.45 -9.62
C PHE A 113 15.18 -3.33 -8.83
N PRO A 114 14.67 -2.86 -7.68
CA PRO A 114 13.70 -3.61 -6.88
C PRO A 114 12.38 -3.89 -7.62
N SER A 115 12.02 -3.05 -8.58
CA SER A 115 10.76 -3.18 -9.31
C SER A 115 10.87 -2.73 -10.77
N GLY A 116 9.90 -3.16 -11.59
CA GLY A 116 9.83 -2.80 -13.00
C GLY A 116 9.58 -1.30 -13.21
N HIS A 117 8.74 -0.69 -12.37
CA HIS A 117 8.47 0.75 -12.41
C HIS A 117 9.75 1.60 -12.23
N LEU A 118 10.59 1.23 -11.27
CA LEU A 118 11.86 1.92 -11.05
C LEU A 118 12.84 1.71 -12.21
N LEU A 119 12.83 0.53 -12.84
CA LEU A 119 13.62 0.27 -14.04
C LEU A 119 13.14 1.14 -15.22
N ASP A 120 11.84 1.25 -15.46
CA ASP A 120 11.28 2.06 -16.55
C ASP A 120 11.60 3.54 -16.35
N ILE A 121 11.42 4.05 -15.13
CA ILE A 121 11.82 5.42 -14.76
C ILE A 121 13.31 5.62 -15.02
N HIS A 122 14.14 4.66 -14.62
CA HIS A 122 15.57 4.75 -14.87
C HIS A 122 15.90 4.80 -16.36
N ILE A 123 15.32 3.94 -17.19
CA ILE A 123 15.56 3.93 -18.63
C ILE A 123 15.15 5.28 -19.24
N SER A 124 13.97 5.79 -18.89
CA SER A 124 13.51 7.11 -19.35
C SER A 124 14.42 8.24 -18.86
N GLU A 125 14.79 8.30 -17.59
CA GLU A 125 15.53 9.46 -17.06
C GLU A 125 17.03 9.44 -17.39
N TRP A 126 17.62 8.26 -17.58
CA TRP A 126 19.06 8.10 -17.75
C TRP A 126 19.52 7.69 -19.14
N HIS A 127 18.69 6.94 -19.87
CA HIS A 127 19.06 6.37 -21.16
C HIS A 127 18.29 6.98 -22.34
N ASP A 128 17.16 7.63 -22.11
CA ASP A 128 16.46 8.39 -23.15
C ASP A 128 17.10 9.78 -23.34
N SER A 129 17.76 9.98 -24.47
CA SER A 129 18.41 11.23 -24.83
C SER A 129 17.43 12.39 -25.02
N LEU A 130 16.15 12.10 -25.29
CA LEU A 130 15.11 13.11 -25.49
C LEU A 130 14.45 13.52 -24.17
N PHE A 131 14.72 12.83 -23.06
CA PHE A 131 14.04 13.07 -21.79
C PHE A 131 14.14 14.52 -21.33
N GLN A 132 15.35 15.09 -21.37
CA GLN A 132 15.58 16.48 -20.93
C GLN A 132 14.84 17.49 -21.82
N ILE A 133 14.85 17.28 -23.14
CA ILE A 133 14.15 18.14 -24.10
C ILE A 133 12.64 18.10 -23.86
N MET A 134 12.10 16.92 -23.56
CA MET A 134 10.69 16.78 -23.22
C MET A 134 10.36 17.40 -21.86
N ALA A 135 11.23 17.26 -20.87
CA ALA A 135 11.04 17.78 -19.52
C ALA A 135 10.94 19.32 -19.47
N GLU A 136 11.51 20.03 -20.44
CA GLU A 136 11.35 21.48 -20.57
C GLU A 136 9.91 21.89 -20.91
N LYS A 137 9.17 21.04 -21.64
CA LYS A 137 7.84 21.35 -22.16
C LYS A 137 6.71 20.72 -21.36
N GLN A 138 6.97 19.59 -20.69
CA GLN A 138 5.96 18.82 -19.97
C GLN A 138 6.52 18.13 -18.73
N ASN A 139 5.63 17.71 -17.83
CA ASN A 139 6.00 17.01 -16.60
C ASN A 139 6.46 15.57 -16.91
N MET A 140 7.77 15.35 -16.92
CA MET A 140 8.37 14.06 -17.27
C MET A 140 8.77 13.21 -16.07
N TYR A 141 9.05 13.82 -14.91
CA TYR A 141 9.52 13.10 -13.73
C TYR A 141 8.37 12.37 -13.04
N LYS A 142 8.30 11.05 -13.19
CA LYS A 142 7.25 10.23 -12.55
C LYS A 142 7.55 10.03 -11.06
N CYS A 143 6.51 9.90 -10.23
CA CYS A 143 6.67 9.46 -8.85
C CYS A 143 7.33 8.06 -8.79
N LEU A 144 8.18 7.83 -7.80
CA LEU A 144 8.92 6.57 -7.65
C LEU A 144 8.08 5.46 -6.98
N VAL A 145 6.96 5.80 -6.35
CA VAL A 145 6.07 4.84 -5.70
C VAL A 145 5.14 4.21 -6.74
N GLU A 146 5.12 2.88 -6.78
CA GLU A 146 4.22 2.14 -7.67
C GLU A 146 2.76 2.42 -7.33
N GLY A 147 1.94 2.67 -8.35
CA GLY A 147 0.53 3.06 -8.20
C GLY A 147 0.30 4.58 -8.01
N CYS A 148 1.35 5.39 -7.84
CA CYS A 148 1.21 6.85 -7.86
C CYS A 148 1.28 7.39 -9.30
N ALA A 149 0.23 8.10 -9.73
CA ALA A 149 0.12 8.63 -11.10
C ALA A 149 0.76 10.03 -11.28
N GLU A 150 1.25 10.64 -10.20
CA GLU A 150 1.77 12.01 -10.21
C GLU A 150 3.07 12.15 -11.03
N LYS A 151 3.17 13.27 -11.73
CA LYS A 151 4.32 13.64 -12.55
C LYS A 151 4.71 15.09 -12.32
N PHE A 152 6.02 15.33 -12.28
CA PHE A 152 6.61 16.59 -11.87
C PHE A 152 7.47 17.21 -12.97
N LYS A 153 7.70 18.52 -12.85
CA LYS A 153 8.58 19.29 -13.75
C LYS A 153 10.05 19.10 -13.42
N SER A 154 10.38 18.92 -12.14
CA SER A 154 11.74 18.72 -11.67
C SER A 154 11.86 17.51 -10.74
N SER A 155 13.09 16.99 -10.62
CA SER A 155 13.41 15.96 -9.63
C SER A 155 13.23 16.46 -8.19
N GLN A 156 13.38 17.78 -7.94
CA GLN A 156 13.17 18.37 -6.63
C GLN A 156 11.70 18.34 -6.23
N ASP A 157 10.79 18.74 -7.13
CA ASP A 157 9.35 18.68 -6.88
C ASP A 157 8.90 17.24 -6.59
N ARG A 158 9.46 16.26 -7.30
CA ARG A 158 9.22 14.84 -7.03
C ARG A 158 9.68 14.45 -5.63
N LYS A 159 10.85 14.92 -5.20
CA LYS A 159 11.37 14.64 -3.85
C LYS A 159 10.47 15.24 -2.78
N ASP A 160 9.99 16.46 -3.00
CA ASP A 160 9.08 17.13 -2.08
C ASP A 160 7.73 16.40 -2.01
N HIS A 161 7.21 15.90 -3.14
CA HIS A 161 6.03 15.03 -3.16
C HIS A 161 6.25 13.72 -2.38
N LEU A 162 7.40 13.06 -2.57
CA LEU A 162 7.72 11.85 -1.84
C LEU A 162 7.77 12.10 -0.33
N ALA A 163 8.31 13.24 0.11
CA ALA A 163 8.37 13.61 1.51
C ALA A 163 6.99 14.01 2.08
N THR A 164 6.18 14.74 1.33
CA THR A 164 4.91 15.31 1.82
C THR A 164 3.73 14.34 1.69
N VAL A 165 3.63 13.59 0.59
CA VAL A 165 2.50 12.70 0.29
C VAL A 165 2.81 11.25 0.70
N HIS A 166 4.02 10.78 0.41
CA HIS A 166 4.43 9.41 0.75
C HIS A 166 5.23 9.32 2.05
N LEU A 167 5.42 10.44 2.75
CA LEU A 167 6.10 10.52 4.06
C LEU A 167 7.50 9.90 4.06
N TYR A 168 8.18 9.94 2.92
CA TYR A 168 9.57 9.49 2.84
C TYR A 168 10.49 10.43 3.64
N PRO A 169 11.53 9.90 4.30
CA PRO A 169 12.54 10.73 4.94
C PRO A 169 13.16 11.72 3.95
N SER A 170 13.36 12.97 4.36
CA SER A 170 13.87 14.04 3.49
C SER A 170 15.33 13.82 3.06
N ASP A 171 16.07 13.03 3.81
CA ASP A 171 17.43 12.58 3.55
C ASP A 171 17.48 11.31 2.68
N PHE A 172 16.34 10.71 2.34
CA PHE A 172 16.30 9.51 1.51
C PHE A 172 16.81 9.79 0.09
N ARG A 173 17.79 9.00 -0.36
CA ARG A 173 18.43 9.14 -1.67
C ARG A 173 18.09 7.94 -2.55
N PHE A 174 17.28 8.18 -3.58
CA PHE A 174 17.02 7.18 -4.61
C PHE A 174 18.15 7.09 -5.64
N ASP A 175 18.78 8.22 -5.95
CA ASP A 175 19.89 8.27 -6.88
C ASP A 175 21.20 7.90 -6.19
N ARG A 176 21.75 6.74 -6.54
CA ARG A 176 23.13 6.39 -6.18
C ARG A 176 24.07 7.35 -6.92
N PRO A 177 25.06 7.98 -6.25
CA PRO A 177 25.92 8.95 -6.89
C PRO A 177 26.58 8.35 -8.14
N LYS A 178 26.58 9.09 -9.25
CA LYS A 178 27.43 8.78 -10.41
C LYS A 178 28.84 8.60 -9.85
N LYS A 179 29.41 7.39 -9.96
CA LYS A 179 30.84 7.20 -9.67
C LYS A 179 31.58 8.22 -10.55
N ALA A 180 32.27 9.17 -9.93
CA ALA A 180 33.16 10.06 -10.64
C ALA A 180 34.12 9.19 -11.43
N LYS A 181 34.25 9.45 -12.74
CA LYS A 181 35.23 8.76 -13.58
C LYS A 181 36.61 9.05 -12.97
N ARG A 182 37.31 7.99 -12.57
CA ARG A 182 38.72 8.04 -12.20
C ARG A 182 39.55 8.09 -13.47
#